data_AF-A0A925G8P7-F1
#
_entry.id   AF-A0A925G8P7-F1
#
_cell.length_a   1.000
_cell.length_b   1.000
_cell.length_c   1.000
_cell.angle_alpha   90.00
_cell.angle_beta   90.00
_cell.angle_gamma   90.00
#
_symmetry.space_group_name_H-M   'P 1'
#
loop_
_entity.id
_entity.type
_entity.pdbx_description
1 polymer ?
#
loop_
_entity_poly.entity_id
_entity_poly.type
_entity_poly.pdbx_seq_one_letter_code
_entity_poly.pdbx_strand_id
1 'polypeptide(L)'
;MKRFIRYSIVLISMFIIGAGIVSQAAADLSAGEARKLIARVAGIELPSDAVRVKEVSSLGSSAVVVAQIETAFRLVKNDDGKWRVAEIRTGDN
;
A
#
# COMPACT_ATOMS: atom_id res chain seq x y z
N MET A 1 13.42 -59.25 -16.63
CA MET A 1 14.43 -58.42 -15.95
C MET A 1 14.75 -57.06 -16.60
N LYS A 2 14.01 -56.56 -17.61
CA LYS A 2 14.26 -55.22 -18.21
C LYS A 2 13.21 -54.15 -17.85
N ARG A 3 12.13 -54.53 -17.14
CA ARG A 3 11.07 -53.62 -16.68
C ARG A 3 11.41 -52.95 -15.34
N PHE A 4 12.16 -53.63 -14.47
CA PHE A 4 12.58 -53.11 -13.16
C PHE A 4 13.59 -51.94 -13.23
N ILE A 5 14.43 -51.90 -14.28
CA ILE A 5 15.46 -50.85 -14.45
C ILE A 5 14.84 -49.51 -14.90
N ARG A 6 13.66 -49.53 -15.55
CA ARG A 6 12.98 -48.31 -16.00
C ARG A 6 12.34 -47.53 -14.86
N TYR A 7 11.87 -48.21 -13.80
CA TYR A 7 11.24 -47.55 -12.65
C TYR A 7 12.27 -46.87 -11.73
N SER A 8 13.50 -47.39 -11.69
CA SER A 8 14.57 -46.83 -10.84
C SER A 8 15.09 -45.48 -11.35
N ILE A 9 15.01 -45.22 -12.66
CA ILE A 9 15.43 -43.95 -13.26
C ILE A 9 14.33 -42.88 -13.11
N VAL A 10 13.05 -43.28 -13.18
CA VAL A 10 11.91 -42.36 -13.02
C VAL A 10 11.76 -41.87 -11.57
N LEU A 11 12.18 -42.67 -10.58
CA LEU A 11 12.13 -42.27 -9.17
C LEU A 11 13.19 -41.24 -8.78
N ILE A 12 14.28 -41.11 -9.54
CA ILE A 12 15.37 -40.14 -9.23
C ILE A 12 15.12 -38.78 -9.91
N SER A 13 14.28 -38.71 -10.95
CA SER A 13 13.87 -37.43 -11.55
C SER A 13 12.81 -36.66 -10.75
N MET A 14 12.21 -37.27 -9.73
CA MET A 14 11.26 -36.61 -8.81
C MET A 14 11.93 -36.16 -7.51
N PHE A 15 13.20 -35.78 -7.61
CA PHE A 15 13.96 -35.19 -6.51
C PHE A 15 14.84 -34.03 -7.02
N ILE A 16 14.37 -33.30 -8.04
CA ILE A 16 14.84 -31.93 -8.29
C ILE A 16 14.11 -31.03 -7.28
N ILE A 17 14.70 -30.97 -6.09
CA ILE A 17 15.10 -29.71 -5.43
C ILE A 17 13.98 -28.66 -5.54
N GLY A 18 13.00 -28.59 -4.64
CA GLY A 18 13.24 -28.47 -3.20
C GLY A 18 13.92 -27.15 -2.82
N ALA A 19 14.32 -26.32 -3.78
CA ALA A 19 14.67 -24.92 -3.55
C ALA A 19 13.37 -24.12 -3.64
N GLY A 20 12.54 -24.28 -2.61
CA GLY A 20 11.56 -23.27 -2.28
C GLY A 20 12.31 -21.99 -2.00
N ILE A 21 12.55 -21.19 -3.04
CA ILE A 21 12.72 -19.75 -2.87
C ILE A 21 11.34 -19.32 -2.40
N VAL A 22 11.08 -19.42 -1.09
CA VAL A 22 10.07 -18.60 -0.46
C VAL A 22 10.65 -17.20 -0.60
N SER A 23 10.43 -16.62 -1.78
CA SER A 23 10.55 -15.19 -1.96
C SER A 23 9.57 -14.65 -0.94
N GLN A 24 10.07 -14.21 0.20
CA GLN A 24 9.37 -13.25 1.03
C GLN A 24 9.26 -12.01 0.16
N ALA A 25 8.33 -12.02 -0.80
CA ALA A 25 7.74 -10.80 -1.27
C ALA A 25 7.23 -10.15 0.00
N ALA A 26 7.93 -9.11 0.46
CA ALA A 26 7.39 -8.24 1.49
C ALA A 26 5.94 -7.98 1.08
N ALA A 27 4.99 -8.28 1.97
CA ALA A 27 3.58 -8.19 1.61
C ALA A 27 3.35 -6.80 1.00
N ASP A 28 2.91 -6.77 -0.26
CA ASP A 28 2.75 -5.51 -0.99
C ASP A 28 1.88 -4.56 -0.17
N LEU A 29 2.25 -3.28 -0.15
CA LEU A 29 1.53 -2.25 0.58
C LEU A 29 0.05 -2.28 0.18
N SER A 30 -0.83 -2.63 1.12
CA SER A 30 -2.26 -2.66 0.81
C SER A 30 -2.83 -1.26 0.70
N ALA A 31 -3.89 -1.09 -0.09
CA ALA A 31 -4.61 0.19 -0.18
C ALA A 31 -5.16 0.66 1.18
N GLY A 32 -5.44 -0.26 2.11
CA GLY A 32 -5.89 0.06 3.47
C GLY A 32 -4.77 0.62 4.34
N GLU A 33 -3.59 0.02 4.27
CA GLU A 33 -2.39 0.52 4.97
C GLU A 33 -1.94 1.86 4.39
N ALA A 34 -1.88 1.97 3.07
CA ALA A 34 -1.57 3.22 2.37
C ALA A 34 -2.51 4.35 2.82
N ARG A 35 -3.83 4.09 2.89
CA ARG A 35 -4.83 5.05 3.36
C ARG A 35 -4.56 5.53 4.78
N LYS A 36 -4.28 4.61 5.71
CA LYS A 36 -3.98 4.93 7.12
C LYS A 36 -2.69 5.73 7.27
N LEU A 37 -1.69 5.43 6.45
CA LEU A 37 -0.43 6.19 6.44
C LEU A 37 -0.65 7.61 5.92
N ILE A 38 -1.35 7.75 4.78
CA ILE A 38 -1.64 9.05 4.16
C ILE A 38 -2.51 9.92 5.07
N ALA A 39 -3.48 9.35 5.78
CA ALA A 39 -4.37 10.07 6.68
C ALA A 39 -3.67 10.79 7.84
N ARG A 40 -2.38 10.49 8.10
CA ARG A 40 -1.58 11.09 9.19
C ARG A 40 -0.42 11.96 8.69
N VAL A 41 -0.38 12.27 7.40
CA VAL A 41 0.72 13.06 6.82
C VAL A 41 0.62 14.53 7.26
N ALA A 42 1.78 15.17 7.46
CA ALA A 42 1.92 16.59 7.77
C ALA A 42 1.30 17.04 9.10
N GLY A 43 1.18 16.14 10.08
CA GLY A 43 0.67 16.47 11.41
C GLY A 43 -0.84 16.73 11.46
N ILE A 44 -1.55 16.45 10.35
CA ILE A 44 -3.00 16.54 10.25
C ILE A 44 -3.53 15.12 10.34
N GLU A 45 -4.50 14.90 11.21
CA GLU A 45 -5.18 13.62 11.33
C GLU A 45 -6.50 13.69 10.58
N LEU A 46 -6.50 13.17 9.35
CA LEU A 46 -7.68 13.09 8.51
C LEU A 46 -8.49 11.83 8.83
N PRO A 47 -9.82 11.88 8.68
CA PRO A 47 -10.65 10.69 8.67
C PRO A 47 -10.16 9.77 7.57
N SER A 48 -10.06 8.48 7.85
CA SER A 48 -9.54 7.54 6.86
C SER A 48 -10.40 7.48 5.58
N ASP A 49 -11.70 7.78 5.68
CA ASP A 49 -12.65 7.85 4.56
C ASP A 49 -12.52 9.12 3.71
N ALA A 50 -11.85 10.16 4.22
CA ALA A 50 -11.45 11.34 3.44
C ALA A 50 -10.34 11.02 2.42
N VAL A 51 -9.66 9.88 2.58
CA VAL A 51 -8.57 9.43 1.69
C VAL A 51 -9.06 8.30 0.79
N ARG A 52 -9.10 8.57 -0.52
CA ARG A 52 -9.47 7.60 -1.56
C ARG A 52 -8.24 7.20 -2.36
N VAL A 53 -7.65 6.07 -2.00
CA VAL A 53 -6.55 5.45 -2.76
C VAL A 53 -7.06 5.01 -4.13
N LYS A 54 -6.38 5.45 -5.19
CA LYS A 54 -6.69 5.12 -6.59
C LYS A 54 -5.76 4.03 -7.11
N GLU A 55 -4.49 4.12 -6.78
CA GLU A 55 -3.47 3.21 -7.26
C GLU A 55 -2.37 3.03 -6.21
N VAL A 56 -1.84 1.82 -6.12
CA VAL A 56 -0.62 1.49 -5.38
C VAL A 56 0.31 0.76 -6.34
N SER A 57 1.51 1.29 -6.53
CA SER A 57 2.57 0.68 -7.33
C SER A 57 3.76 0.41 -6.43
N SER A 58 4.06 -0.87 -6.22
CA SER A 58 5.15 -1.34 -5.37
C SER A 58 6.37 -1.72 -6.22
N LEU A 59 7.56 -1.28 -5.80
CA LEU A 59 8.84 -1.69 -6.37
C LEU A 59 9.81 -2.01 -5.24
N GLY A 60 10.00 -3.31 -4.98
CA GLY A 60 10.87 -3.82 -3.93
C GLY A 60 10.41 -3.35 -2.54
N SER A 61 11.23 -2.54 -1.87
CA SER A 61 10.96 -1.97 -0.54
C SER A 61 10.29 -0.59 -0.57
N SER A 62 9.86 -0.12 -1.74
CA SER A 62 9.24 1.18 -1.93
C SER A 62 7.87 1.07 -2.60
N ALA A 63 7.00 2.03 -2.34
CA ALA A 63 5.69 2.11 -2.99
C ALA A 63 5.34 3.56 -3.33
N VAL A 64 4.74 3.74 -4.51
CA VAL A 64 4.10 5.00 -4.93
C VAL A 64 2.60 4.82 -4.85
N VAL A 65 1.94 5.72 -4.14
CA VAL A 65 0.49 5.70 -3.95
C VAL A 65 -0.13 6.94 -4.57
N VAL A 66 -1.08 6.75 -5.48
CA VAL A 66 -1.94 7.83 -5.98
C VAL A 66 -3.22 7.83 -5.16
N ALA A 67 -3.51 8.93 -4.47
CA ALA A 67 -4.70 9.08 -3.65
C ALA A 67 -5.36 10.44 -3.87
N GLN A 68 -6.68 10.47 -3.76
CA GLN A 68 -7.50 11.67 -3.71
C GLN A 68 -7.85 11.96 -2.24
N ILE A 69 -7.67 13.20 -1.80
CA ILE A 69 -8.04 13.66 -0.47
C ILE A 69 -9.17 14.66 -0.61
N GLU A 70 -10.25 14.44 0.14
CA GLU A 70 -11.38 15.36 0.22
C GLU A 70 -11.43 16.00 1.60
N THR A 71 -11.29 17.33 1.67
CA THR A 71 -11.33 18.08 2.92
C THR A 71 -11.85 19.50 2.68
N ALA A 72 -12.46 20.10 3.70
CA ALA A 72 -12.98 21.46 3.63
C ALA A 72 -12.09 22.42 4.42
N PHE A 73 -11.76 23.55 3.83
CA PHE A 73 -10.99 24.62 4.47
C PHE A 73 -11.91 25.81 4.76
N ARG A 74 -11.88 26.32 5.99
CA ARG A 74 -12.45 27.63 6.28
C ARG A 74 -11.38 28.68 6.06
N LEU A 75 -11.63 29.61 5.15
CA LEU A 75 -10.78 30.77 4.94
C LEU A 75 -11.41 32.00 5.59
N VAL A 76 -10.58 32.84 6.18
CA VAL A 76 -10.99 34.14 6.72
C VAL A 76 -10.11 35.23 6.15
N LYS A 77 -10.67 36.43 6.03
CA LYS A 77 -9.95 37.63 5.62
C LYS A 77 -9.51 38.36 6.89
N ASN A 78 -8.24 38.70 7.00
CA ASN A 78 -7.72 39.49 8.12
C ASN A 78 -8.01 40.99 7.92
N ASP A 79 -7.65 41.81 8.91
CA ASP A 79 -7.87 43.26 8.89
C ASP A 79 -7.13 43.97 7.73
N ASP A 80 -6.01 43.40 7.26
CA ASP A 80 -5.25 43.86 6.09
C ASP A 80 -5.86 43.40 4.75
N GLY A 81 -7.01 42.72 4.76
CA GLY A 81 -7.67 42.22 3.55
C GLY A 81 -7.05 40.96 2.93
N LYS A 82 -6.12 40.28 3.61
CA LYS A 82 -5.47 39.04 3.15
C LYS A 82 -6.22 37.79 3.60
N TRP A 83 -6.32 36.81 2.71
CA TRP A 83 -6.89 35.51 3.03
C TRP A 83 -5.91 34.64 3.81
N ARG A 84 -6.41 33.93 4.82
CA ARG A 84 -5.69 32.89 5.56
C ARG A 84 -6.61 31.70 5.84
N VAL A 85 -6.02 30.52 5.95
CA VAL A 85 -6.74 29.34 6.47
C VAL A 85 -6.98 29.57 7.96
N ALA A 86 -8.24 29.49 8.37
CA ALA A 86 -8.65 29.55 9.77
C ALA A 86 -8.86 28.15 10.37
N GLU A 87 -9.33 27.21 9.55
CA GLU A 87 -9.69 25.87 10.01
C GLU A 87 -9.60 24.86 8.85
N ILE A 88 -9.26 23.62 9.18
CA ILE A 88 -9.33 22.46 8.29
C ILE A 88 -10.35 21.51 8.92
N ARG A 89 -11.40 21.16 8.18
CA ARG A 89 -12.37 20.16 8.63
C ARG A 89 -11.81 18.79 8.30
N THR A 90 -11.38 18.09 9.34
CA THR A 90 -10.85 16.74 9.29
C THR A 90 -11.89 15.74 9.78
N GLY A 91 -13.16 15.88 9.38
CA GLY A 91 -14.26 14.96 9.71
C GLY A 91 -15.57 15.64 10.09
N ASP A 92 -16.63 14.84 10.14
CA ASP A 92 -17.94 15.26 10.63
C ASP A 92 -17.93 15.26 12.17
N ASN A 93 -17.81 16.44 12.75
CA ASN A 93 -18.35 16.76 14.08
C ASN A 93 -19.08 18.10 13.97
#